data_AF-A0A6N4DKA5-F1
#
_entry.id   AF-A0A6N4DKA5-F1
#
_cell.length_a   1.000
_cell.length_b   1.000
_cell.length_c   1.000
_cell.angle_alpha   90.00
_cell.angle_beta   90.00
_cell.angle_gamma   90.00
#
_symmetry.space_group_name_H-M   'P 1'
#
loop_
_entity.id
_entity.type
_entity.pdbx_description
1 polymer ?
#
loop_
_entity_poly.entity_id
_entity_poly.type
_entity_poly.pdbx_seq_one_letter_code
_entity_poly.pdbx_strand_id
1 'polypeptide(L)'
;MVLCLFFLPAILLGVVTPLLTTLALRGDARTGHVVGLMHALAALGSILGTFVTGYWLVQYLGTRNIVLLTALGLSLLAIPYLRRGSPVAPLAALGLAVPLGLATWAQEGFATPCDRESNYFCIRVVDSSGELVPGPARSLILDHLVHGTNHRDDPGLLLAPYTHLMDELVRERWGGETRGLRFFFAGGGAYTQPRAVKAGYPGARITVAELDEQVTETARRDLYLDDGAMTILHGDARVILRGQAPGGLYTLNLVDLFPDPRLVKSLLKTLRQVFRHVHVWVHELPREPLRMTFVVSASDGDGPPELIRSGRGLRRGWMRVTEPLGITGTPLGELPLLRDDYVPVERLVSSLLLTAEGM
;
A
#
# COMPACT_ATOMS: atom_id res chain seq x y z
N MET A 1 -6.93 -14.71 14.12
CA MET A 1 -8.22 -14.86 13.41
C MET A 1 -8.05 -15.52 12.04
N VAL A 2 -7.20 -14.96 11.15
CA VAL A 2 -6.93 -15.52 9.81
C VAL A 2 -6.46 -16.98 9.83
N LEU A 3 -5.53 -17.34 10.73
CA LEU A 3 -5.05 -18.71 10.87
C LEU A 3 -6.21 -19.71 11.09
N CYS A 4 -7.12 -19.41 12.02
CA CYS A 4 -8.26 -20.29 12.32
C CYS A 4 -9.21 -20.46 11.12
N LEU A 5 -9.38 -19.41 10.30
CA LEU A 5 -10.22 -19.43 9.10
C LEU A 5 -9.66 -20.34 8.00
N PHE A 6 -8.35 -20.31 7.77
CA PHE A 6 -7.72 -21.05 6.67
C PHE A 6 -7.12 -22.41 7.08
N PHE A 7 -6.87 -22.63 8.36
CA PHE A 7 -6.23 -23.85 8.86
C PHE A 7 -7.02 -25.11 8.54
N LEU A 8 -8.32 -25.14 8.86
CA LEU A 8 -9.15 -26.31 8.65
C LEU A 8 -9.30 -26.65 7.14
N PRO A 9 -9.66 -25.71 6.26
CA PRO A 9 -9.68 -25.96 4.81
C PRO A 9 -8.32 -26.43 4.26
N ALA A 10 -7.21 -25.83 4.71
CA ALA A 10 -5.88 -26.17 4.24
C ALA A 10 -5.47 -27.60 4.64
N ILE A 11 -5.80 -28.03 5.86
CA ILE A 11 -5.54 -29.42 6.30
C ILE A 11 -6.35 -30.41 5.44
N LEU A 12 -7.64 -30.15 5.24
CA LEU A 12 -8.51 -31.05 4.48
C LEU A 12 -8.02 -31.21 3.03
N LEU A 13 -7.57 -30.13 2.41
CA LEU A 13 -6.94 -30.17 1.08
C LEU A 13 -5.57 -30.86 1.10
N GLY A 14 -4.77 -30.64 2.15
CA GLY A 14 -3.45 -31.26 2.30
C GLY A 14 -3.48 -32.78 2.44
N VAL A 15 -4.57 -33.34 3.00
CA VAL A 15 -4.75 -34.79 3.19
C VAL A 15 -4.94 -35.55 1.87
N VAL A 16 -5.30 -34.87 0.77
CA VAL A 16 -5.55 -35.49 -0.53
C VAL A 16 -4.28 -36.15 -1.09
N THR A 17 -3.12 -35.50 -1.00
CA THR A 17 -1.87 -36.01 -1.60
C THR A 17 -1.40 -37.32 -0.94
N PRO A 18 -1.32 -37.44 0.41
CA PRO A 18 -1.02 -38.71 1.07
C PRO A 18 -2.01 -39.83 0.75
N LEU A 19 -3.31 -39.54 0.66
CA LEU A 19 -4.34 -40.52 0.30
C LEU A 19 -4.14 -41.06 -1.11
N LEU A 20 -3.91 -40.18 -2.10
CA LEU A 20 -3.65 -40.61 -3.47
C LEU A 20 -2.35 -41.42 -3.58
N THR A 21 -1.32 -41.04 -2.82
CA THR A 21 -0.05 -41.77 -2.79
C THR A 21 -0.24 -43.19 -2.23
N THR A 22 -0.96 -43.34 -1.11
CA THR A 22 -1.24 -44.67 -0.53
C THR A 22 -2.11 -45.55 -1.43
N LEU A 23 -3.06 -44.96 -2.17
CA LEU A 23 -3.85 -45.68 -3.17
C LEU A 23 -3.01 -46.13 -4.38
N ALA A 24 -2.14 -45.25 -4.90
CA ALA A 24 -1.25 -45.56 -6.01
C ALA A 24 -0.27 -46.69 -5.65
N LEU A 25 0.22 -46.72 -4.41
CA LEU A 25 1.09 -47.77 -3.89
C LEU A 25 0.43 -49.15 -3.82
N ARG A 26 -0.90 -49.24 -3.75
CA ARG A 26 -1.61 -50.54 -3.77
C ARG A 26 -1.66 -51.18 -5.16
N GLY A 27 -1.38 -50.40 -6.21
CA GLY A 27 -1.47 -50.85 -7.61
C GLY A 27 -0.14 -51.15 -8.30
N ASP A 28 1.01 -50.83 -7.69
CA ASP A 28 2.33 -50.93 -8.32
C ASP A 28 3.39 -51.51 -7.37
N ALA A 29 4.23 -52.42 -7.88
CA ALA A 29 5.31 -53.06 -7.13
C ALA A 29 6.52 -52.13 -6.93
N ARG A 30 6.64 -51.03 -7.69
CA ARG A 30 7.76 -50.07 -7.60
C ARG A 30 7.47 -48.92 -6.64
N THR A 31 7.42 -49.24 -5.35
CA THR A 31 7.07 -48.32 -4.26
C THR A 31 7.86 -47.00 -4.29
N GLY A 32 9.18 -47.04 -4.51
CA GLY A 32 10.02 -45.84 -4.49
C GLY A 32 9.78 -44.87 -5.66
N HIS A 33 9.50 -45.40 -6.85
CA HIS A 33 9.26 -44.57 -8.04
C HIS A 33 7.92 -43.83 -7.95
N VAL A 34 6.87 -44.53 -7.50
CA VAL A 34 5.52 -43.95 -7.33
C VAL A 34 5.52 -42.84 -6.29
N VAL A 35 6.16 -43.06 -5.14
CA VAL A 35 6.27 -42.05 -4.08
C VAL A 35 7.04 -40.81 -4.59
N GLY A 36 8.18 -41.02 -5.26
CA GLY A 36 8.96 -39.92 -5.83
C GLY A 36 8.17 -39.11 -6.87
N LEU A 37 7.44 -39.79 -7.77
CA LEU A 37 6.61 -39.14 -8.78
C LEU A 37 5.45 -38.33 -8.19
N MET A 38 4.76 -38.88 -7.18
CA MET A 38 3.65 -38.18 -6.52
C MET A 38 4.13 -36.91 -5.82
N HIS A 39 5.27 -36.96 -5.14
CA HIS A 39 5.87 -35.77 -4.52
C HIS A 39 6.30 -34.73 -5.58
N ALA A 40 6.91 -35.17 -6.68
CA ALA A 40 7.32 -34.27 -7.76
C ALA A 40 6.12 -33.56 -8.41
N LEU A 41 5.04 -34.31 -8.70
CA LEU A 41 3.80 -33.74 -9.25
C LEU A 41 3.12 -32.78 -8.28
N ALA A 42 3.07 -33.10 -6.99
CA ALA A 42 2.52 -32.23 -5.97
C ALA A 42 3.31 -30.92 -5.85
N ALA A 43 4.64 -30.99 -5.85
CA ALA A 43 5.50 -29.81 -5.81
C ALA A 43 5.32 -28.94 -7.06
N LEU A 44 5.37 -29.54 -8.26
CA LEU A 44 5.18 -28.83 -9.52
C LEU A 44 3.80 -28.17 -9.60
N GLY A 45 2.75 -28.89 -9.24
CA GLY A 45 1.38 -28.39 -9.20
C GLY A 45 1.20 -27.24 -8.21
N SER A 46 1.84 -27.32 -7.03
CA SER A 46 1.82 -26.24 -6.05
C SER A 46 2.51 -25.00 -6.58
N ILE A 47 3.70 -25.13 -7.18
CA ILE A 47 4.44 -24.00 -7.75
C ILE A 47 3.62 -23.33 -8.85
N LEU A 48 3.14 -24.11 -9.83
CA LEU A 48 2.29 -23.60 -10.90
C LEU A 48 1.01 -22.95 -10.35
N GLY A 49 0.35 -23.59 -9.39
CA GLY A 49 -0.85 -23.08 -8.74
C GLY A 49 -0.62 -21.74 -8.06
N THR A 50 0.48 -21.57 -7.32
CA THR A 50 0.83 -20.30 -6.67
C THR A 50 1.07 -19.20 -7.70
N PHE A 51 1.82 -19.46 -8.78
CA PHE A 51 2.07 -18.47 -9.82
C PHE A 51 0.80 -18.09 -10.59
N VAL A 52 0.01 -19.08 -11.02
CA VAL A 52 -1.24 -18.83 -11.76
C VAL A 52 -2.25 -18.10 -10.87
N THR A 53 -2.30 -18.41 -9.58
CA THR A 53 -3.18 -17.70 -8.64
C THR A 53 -2.73 -16.26 -8.43
N GLY A 54 -1.45 -16.06 -8.08
CA GLY A 54 -0.93 -14.74 -7.74
C GLY A 54 -0.87 -13.77 -8.92
N TYR A 55 -0.47 -14.24 -10.11
CA TYR A 55 -0.24 -13.36 -11.27
C TYR A 55 -1.41 -13.30 -12.25
N TRP A 56 -2.32 -14.29 -12.26
CA TRP A 56 -3.41 -14.32 -13.24
C TRP A 56 -4.78 -14.34 -12.57
N LEU A 57 -5.12 -15.37 -11.78
CA LEU A 57 -6.49 -15.50 -11.27
C LEU A 57 -6.89 -14.29 -10.41
N VAL A 58 -6.02 -13.84 -9.49
CA VAL A 58 -6.35 -12.71 -8.59
C VAL A 58 -6.60 -11.44 -9.39
N GLN A 59 -5.81 -11.17 -10.43
CA GLN A 59 -5.96 -9.96 -11.24
C GLN A 59 -7.30 -9.88 -11.99
N TYR A 60 -7.77 -10.99 -12.56
CA TYR A 60 -8.93 -11.00 -13.46
C TYR A 60 -10.23 -11.38 -12.77
N LEU A 61 -10.16 -12.27 -11.77
CA LEU A 61 -11.33 -12.75 -11.05
C LEU A 61 -11.46 -12.08 -9.69
N GLY A 62 -10.38 -11.57 -9.10
CA GLY A 62 -10.37 -11.08 -7.72
C GLY A 62 -10.40 -12.22 -6.70
N THR A 63 -9.94 -11.93 -5.49
CA THR A 63 -9.82 -12.91 -4.40
C THR A 63 -11.18 -13.49 -4.00
N ARG A 64 -12.23 -12.67 -3.94
CA ARG A 64 -13.61 -13.10 -3.64
C ARG A 64 -14.09 -14.19 -4.60
N ASN A 65 -13.97 -13.96 -5.92
CA ASN A 65 -14.50 -14.93 -6.89
C ASN A 65 -13.67 -16.21 -6.89
N ILE A 66 -12.36 -16.13 -6.65
CA ILE A 66 -11.51 -17.33 -6.52
C ILE A 66 -11.98 -18.21 -5.36
N VAL A 67 -12.25 -17.62 -4.20
CA VAL A 67 -12.76 -18.36 -3.04
C VAL A 67 -14.11 -19.02 -3.36
N LEU A 68 -15.03 -18.28 -4.00
CA LEU A 68 -16.35 -18.81 -4.39
C LEU A 68 -16.25 -19.92 -5.44
N LEU A 69 -15.40 -19.76 -6.45
CA LEU A 69 -15.17 -20.76 -7.50
C LEU A 69 -14.51 -22.01 -6.93
N THR A 70 -13.57 -21.86 -5.99
CA THR A 70 -12.92 -22.99 -5.31
C THR A 70 -13.93 -23.73 -4.45
N ALA A 71 -14.75 -23.02 -3.68
CA ALA A 71 -15.82 -23.61 -2.88
C ALA A 71 -16.84 -24.37 -3.75
N LEU A 72 -17.24 -23.78 -4.87
CA LEU A 72 -18.13 -24.42 -5.86
C LEU A 72 -17.48 -25.67 -6.47
N GLY A 73 -16.22 -25.58 -6.89
CA GLY A 73 -15.48 -26.70 -7.49
C GLY A 73 -15.34 -27.88 -6.52
N LEU A 74 -14.97 -27.63 -5.27
CA LEU A 74 -14.90 -28.66 -4.23
C LEU A 74 -16.28 -29.26 -3.93
N SER A 75 -17.32 -28.43 -3.92
CA SER A 75 -18.70 -28.90 -3.72
C SER A 75 -19.14 -29.81 -4.86
N LEU A 76 -18.83 -29.46 -6.12
CA LEU A 76 -19.13 -30.28 -7.30
C LEU A 76 -18.37 -31.61 -7.27
N LEU A 77 -17.10 -31.61 -6.86
CA LEU A 77 -16.29 -32.82 -6.71
C LEU A 77 -16.83 -33.76 -5.61
N ALA A 78 -17.51 -33.22 -4.60
CA ALA A 78 -18.13 -34.01 -3.55
C ALA A 78 -19.43 -34.72 -3.99
N ILE A 79 -20.13 -34.22 -5.02
CA ILE A 79 -21.44 -34.74 -5.46
C ILE A 79 -21.44 -36.26 -5.75
N PRO A 80 -20.50 -36.83 -6.52
CA PRO A 80 -20.49 -38.26 -6.83
C PRO A 80 -20.37 -39.14 -5.58
N TYR A 81 -19.63 -38.69 -4.58
CA TYR A 81 -19.45 -39.40 -3.32
C TYR A 81 -20.70 -39.32 -2.44
N LEU A 82 -21.34 -38.16 -2.39
CA LEU A 82 -22.62 -37.98 -1.70
C LEU A 82 -23.75 -38.79 -2.34
N ARG A 83 -23.74 -38.95 -3.68
CA ARG A 83 -24.74 -39.76 -4.41
C ARG A 83 -24.55 -41.27 -4.27
N ARG A 84 -23.32 -41.74 -4.03
CA ARG A 84 -23.02 -43.17 -3.80
C ARG A 84 -23.19 -43.61 -2.35
N GLY A 85 -23.26 -42.67 -1.41
CA GLY A 85 -23.46 -42.93 0.01
C GLY A 85 -24.93 -43.07 0.44
N SER A 86 -25.15 -43.13 1.76
CA SER A 86 -26.49 -43.06 2.34
C SER A 86 -27.21 -41.75 1.96
N PRO A 87 -28.55 -41.76 1.73
CA PRO A 87 -29.32 -40.55 1.44
C PRO A 87 -29.27 -39.49 2.56
N VAL A 88 -28.79 -39.86 3.76
CA VAL A 88 -28.59 -38.95 4.89
C VAL A 88 -27.40 -38.00 4.68
N ALA A 89 -26.36 -38.44 3.96
CA ALA A 89 -25.15 -37.64 3.73
C ALA A 89 -25.40 -36.33 2.94
N PRO A 90 -26.11 -36.34 1.79
CA PRO A 90 -26.43 -35.09 1.09
C PRO A 90 -27.36 -34.18 1.90
N LEU A 91 -28.31 -34.74 2.67
CA LEU A 91 -29.20 -33.97 3.54
C LEU A 91 -28.44 -33.28 4.68
N ALA A 92 -27.49 -33.98 5.31
CA ALA A 92 -26.63 -33.39 6.34
C ALA A 92 -25.72 -32.29 5.76
N ALA A 93 -25.16 -32.51 4.57
CA ALA A 93 -24.34 -31.50 3.89
C ALA A 93 -25.13 -30.24 3.55
N LEU A 94 -26.35 -30.37 3.01
CA LEU A 94 -27.26 -29.24 2.78
C LEU A 94 -27.69 -28.58 4.09
N GLY A 95 -28.02 -29.38 5.10
CA GLY A 95 -28.44 -28.94 6.43
C GLY A 95 -27.38 -28.11 7.15
N LEU A 96 -26.10 -28.27 6.82
CA LEU A 96 -25.01 -27.42 7.30
C LEU A 96 -24.73 -26.24 6.37
N ALA A 97 -24.63 -26.48 5.05
CA ALA A 97 -24.20 -25.48 4.08
C ALA A 97 -25.21 -24.34 3.90
N VAL A 98 -26.51 -24.64 3.90
CA VAL A 98 -27.57 -23.63 3.71
C VAL A 98 -27.62 -22.62 4.87
N PRO A 99 -27.71 -23.03 6.16
CA PRO A 99 -27.70 -22.06 7.26
C PRO A 99 -26.39 -21.29 7.36
N LEU A 100 -25.23 -21.91 7.05
CA LEU A 100 -23.95 -21.19 7.01
C LEU A 100 -23.94 -20.13 5.89
N GLY A 101 -24.45 -20.48 4.71
CA GLY A 101 -24.59 -19.56 3.57
C GLY A 101 -25.55 -18.40 3.86
N LEU A 102 -26.67 -18.68 4.52
CA LEU A 102 -27.62 -17.65 4.94
C LEU A 102 -27.03 -16.74 6.02
N ALA A 103 -26.34 -17.31 7.01
CA ALA A 103 -25.68 -16.53 8.06
C ALA A 103 -24.58 -15.62 7.49
N THR A 104 -23.76 -16.13 6.57
CA THR A 104 -22.72 -15.33 5.90
C THR A 104 -23.32 -14.23 5.03
N TRP A 105 -24.41 -14.51 4.32
CA TRP A 105 -25.12 -13.49 3.54
C TRP A 105 -25.75 -12.41 4.43
N ALA A 106 -26.40 -12.79 5.53
CA ALA A 106 -27.02 -11.86 6.47
C ALA A 106 -26.02 -10.92 7.16
N GLN A 107 -24.75 -11.31 7.26
CA GLN A 107 -23.66 -10.51 7.81
C GLN A 107 -22.89 -9.72 6.74
N GLU A 108 -23.45 -9.59 5.53
CA GLU A 108 -22.79 -8.99 4.37
C GLU A 108 -21.41 -9.60 4.05
N GLY A 109 -21.17 -10.85 4.45
CA GLY A 109 -19.87 -11.52 4.28
C GLY A 109 -19.47 -11.77 2.83
N PHE A 110 -20.40 -11.56 1.89
CA PHE A 110 -20.15 -11.59 0.44
C PHE A 110 -20.01 -10.18 -0.18
N ALA A 111 -20.18 -9.10 0.57
CA ALA A 111 -19.94 -7.75 0.08
C ALA A 111 -18.46 -7.59 -0.26
N THR A 112 -18.16 -6.97 -1.39
CA THR A 112 -16.78 -6.65 -1.75
C THR A 112 -16.32 -5.48 -0.89
N PRO A 113 -15.25 -5.65 -0.09
CA PRO A 113 -14.72 -4.53 0.66
C PRO A 113 -14.10 -3.48 -0.27
N CYS A 114 -13.75 -3.86 -1.51
CA CYS A 114 -13.06 -3.04 -2.51
C CYS A 114 -14.00 -2.65 -3.66
N ASP A 115 -13.80 -1.45 -4.23
CA ASP A 115 -14.44 -1.07 -5.50
C ASP A 115 -13.74 -1.76 -6.67
N ARG A 116 -12.40 -1.86 -6.57
CA ARG A 116 -11.56 -2.55 -7.54
C ARG A 116 -10.36 -3.21 -6.86
N GLU A 117 -10.03 -4.42 -7.27
CA GLU A 117 -8.83 -5.13 -6.81
C GLU A 117 -7.81 -5.13 -7.95
N SER A 118 -6.56 -4.77 -7.64
CA SER A 118 -5.43 -4.83 -8.57
C SER A 118 -4.37 -5.80 -8.06
N ASN A 119 -3.24 -5.91 -8.77
CA ASN A 119 -2.09 -6.69 -8.31
C ASN A 119 -1.40 -6.11 -7.07
N TYR A 120 -1.73 -4.86 -6.72
CA TYR A 120 -1.05 -4.11 -5.68
C TYR A 120 -1.99 -3.72 -4.53
N PHE A 121 -3.24 -3.37 -4.82
CA PHE A 121 -4.13 -2.75 -3.85
C PHE A 121 -5.60 -3.18 -3.99
N CYS A 122 -6.28 -3.20 -2.84
CA CYS A 122 -7.72 -3.03 -2.76
C CYS A 122 -8.06 -1.54 -2.85
N ILE A 123 -8.55 -1.09 -4.00
CA ILE A 123 -8.81 0.32 -4.30
C ILE A 123 -10.25 0.67 -3.94
N ARG A 124 -10.41 1.79 -3.21
CA ARG A 124 -11.71 2.33 -2.82
C ARG A 124 -11.72 3.84 -2.91
N VAL A 125 -12.85 4.40 -3.35
CA VAL A 125 -13.06 5.85 -3.34
C VAL A 125 -14.25 6.15 -2.44
N VAL A 126 -13.99 6.92 -1.38
CA VAL A 126 -15.03 7.34 -0.44
C VAL A 126 -15.33 8.82 -0.63
N ASP A 127 -16.59 9.17 -0.48
CA ASP A 127 -17.01 10.57 -0.39
C ASP A 127 -16.50 11.15 0.94
N SER A 128 -15.83 12.29 0.88
CA SER A 128 -15.33 13.05 2.04
C SER A 128 -15.82 14.50 1.98
N SER A 129 -16.91 14.76 1.26
CA SER A 129 -17.49 16.09 1.08
C SER A 129 -17.98 16.63 2.41
N GLY A 130 -17.59 17.85 2.75
CA GLY A 130 -18.05 18.54 3.97
C GLY A 130 -17.40 18.08 5.27
N GLU A 131 -16.46 17.13 5.28
CA GLU A 131 -15.81 16.69 6.54
C GLU A 131 -14.88 17.75 7.13
N LEU A 132 -13.98 18.33 6.33
CA LEU A 132 -13.06 19.39 6.76
C LEU A 132 -13.32 20.74 6.10
N VAL A 133 -13.87 20.74 4.88
CA VAL A 133 -14.07 21.92 4.05
C VAL A 133 -15.38 21.80 3.27
N PRO A 134 -16.13 22.89 3.05
CA PRO A 134 -17.33 22.86 2.24
C PRO A 134 -17.01 22.50 0.78
N GLY A 135 -17.86 21.66 0.18
CA GLY A 135 -17.80 21.31 -1.24
C GLY A 135 -17.49 19.84 -1.51
N PRO A 136 -17.55 19.41 -2.79
CA PRO A 136 -17.37 18.02 -3.16
C PRO A 136 -15.91 17.58 -3.01
N ALA A 137 -15.67 16.56 -2.19
CA ALA A 137 -14.35 15.99 -1.96
C ALA A 137 -14.41 14.46 -1.93
N ARG A 138 -13.33 13.82 -2.41
CA ARG A 138 -13.23 12.35 -2.43
C ARG A 138 -11.86 11.91 -1.96
N SER A 139 -11.83 10.85 -1.16
CA SER A 139 -10.61 10.24 -0.65
C SER A 139 -10.34 8.91 -1.32
N LEU A 140 -9.09 8.69 -1.71
CA LEU A 140 -8.61 7.39 -2.15
C LEU A 140 -8.16 6.58 -0.93
N ILE A 141 -8.69 5.37 -0.81
CA ILE A 141 -8.22 4.38 0.15
C ILE A 141 -7.61 3.23 -0.65
N LEU A 142 -6.34 2.93 -0.39
CA LEU A 142 -5.70 1.71 -0.87
C LEU A 142 -5.53 0.81 0.35
N ASP A 143 -6.07 -0.39 0.24
CA ASP A 143 -6.26 -1.34 1.33
C ASP A 143 -7.03 -0.69 2.50
N HIS A 144 -6.30 -0.25 3.52
CA HIS A 144 -6.84 0.28 4.77
C HIS A 144 -6.41 1.71 5.05
N LEU A 145 -5.63 2.35 4.16
CA LEU A 145 -5.05 3.66 4.40
C LEU A 145 -5.54 4.70 3.39
N VAL A 146 -5.82 5.90 3.88
CA VAL A 146 -6.11 7.06 3.03
C VAL A 146 -4.81 7.53 2.37
N HIS A 147 -4.78 7.49 1.04
CA HIS A 147 -3.62 7.90 0.22
C HIS A 147 -3.75 9.29 -0.40
N GLY A 148 -4.84 9.99 -0.10
CA GLY A 148 -5.03 11.39 -0.43
C GLY A 148 -6.49 11.74 -0.62
N THR A 149 -6.80 13.02 -0.46
CA THR A 149 -8.15 13.56 -0.60
C THR A 149 -8.12 14.72 -1.56
N ASN A 150 -9.02 14.70 -2.54
CA ASN A 150 -9.11 15.69 -3.60
C ASN A 150 -10.42 16.47 -3.47
N HIS A 151 -10.31 17.78 -3.27
CA HIS A 151 -11.42 18.68 -3.52
C HIS A 151 -11.61 18.86 -5.04
N ARG A 152 -12.87 18.88 -5.48
CA ARG A 152 -13.21 18.97 -6.91
C ARG A 152 -12.77 20.30 -7.52
N ASP A 153 -13.17 21.39 -6.87
CA ASP A 153 -13.09 22.74 -7.45
C ASP A 153 -11.81 23.49 -7.06
N ASP A 154 -11.08 22.98 -6.07
CA ASP A 154 -9.83 23.59 -5.59
C ASP A 154 -8.72 22.52 -5.53
N PRO A 155 -7.96 22.31 -6.62
CA PRO A 155 -6.86 21.36 -6.65
C PRO A 155 -5.70 21.75 -5.73
N GLY A 156 -5.60 23.01 -5.29
CA GLY A 156 -4.60 23.49 -4.34
C GLY A 156 -4.96 23.24 -2.88
N LEU A 157 -6.18 22.77 -2.60
CA LEU A 157 -6.66 22.51 -1.25
C LEU A 157 -6.11 21.18 -0.72
N LEU A 158 -4.92 21.26 -0.14
CA LEU A 158 -4.21 20.13 0.45
C LEU A 158 -4.70 19.89 1.90
N LEU A 159 -5.60 18.92 2.07
CA LEU A 159 -6.20 18.60 3.37
C LEU A 159 -5.19 17.96 4.33
N ALA A 160 -4.42 17.00 3.85
CA ALA A 160 -3.40 16.33 4.65
C ALA A 160 -2.23 17.28 4.97
N PRO A 161 -1.81 17.41 6.25
CA PRO A 161 -0.74 18.33 6.62
C PRO A 161 0.60 18.05 5.92
N TYR A 162 0.90 16.79 5.62
CA TYR A 162 2.18 16.41 5.01
C TYR A 162 2.24 16.76 3.51
N THR A 163 1.14 16.62 2.76
CA THR A 163 1.10 17.04 1.35
C THR A 163 1.18 18.55 1.24
N HIS A 164 0.47 19.25 2.14
CA HIS A 164 0.51 20.70 2.20
C HIS A 164 1.91 21.23 2.55
N LEU A 165 2.61 20.63 3.51
CA LEU A 165 4.00 21.02 3.79
C LEU A 165 4.93 20.84 2.59
N MET A 166 4.84 19.72 1.87
CA MET A 166 5.69 19.49 0.70
C MET A 166 5.49 20.58 -0.37
N ASP A 167 4.25 21.00 -0.58
CA ASP A 167 3.93 22.11 -1.48
C ASP A 167 4.46 23.46 -0.98
N GLU A 168 4.35 23.72 0.33
CA GLU A 168 4.85 24.92 0.98
C GLU A 168 6.39 25.01 0.94
N LEU A 169 7.10 23.88 1.07
CA LEU A 169 8.56 23.82 0.93
C LEU A 169 9.03 24.14 -0.49
N VAL A 170 8.27 23.69 -1.50
CA VAL A 170 8.52 24.07 -2.90
C VAL A 170 8.32 25.58 -3.07
N ARG A 171 7.23 26.13 -2.52
CA ARG A 171 6.95 27.57 -2.61
C ARG A 171 7.96 28.43 -1.86
N GLU A 172 8.42 27.99 -0.70
CA GLU A 172 9.47 28.70 0.04
C GLU A 172 10.75 28.81 -0.79
N ARG A 173 11.08 27.75 -1.53
CA ARG A 173 12.31 27.69 -2.32
C ARG A 173 12.22 28.39 -3.67
N TRP A 174 11.06 28.33 -4.33
CA TRP A 174 10.87 28.79 -5.71
C TRP A 174 9.70 29.75 -5.89
N GLY A 175 9.16 30.35 -4.83
CA GLY A 175 7.90 31.12 -4.84
C GLY A 175 7.82 32.31 -5.80
N GLY A 176 8.91 32.70 -6.45
CA GLY A 176 8.94 33.69 -7.54
C GLY A 176 9.19 33.12 -8.95
N GLU A 177 9.56 31.84 -9.08
CA GLU A 177 9.98 31.21 -10.34
C GLU A 177 8.93 30.18 -10.81
N THR A 178 8.14 30.56 -11.81
CA THR A 178 7.04 29.74 -12.33
C THR A 178 7.39 29.01 -13.63
N ARG A 179 8.58 29.23 -14.19
CA ARG A 179 8.99 28.69 -15.48
C ARG A 179 10.09 27.64 -15.33
N GLY A 180 9.94 26.52 -16.03
CA GLY A 180 11.00 25.52 -16.16
C GLY A 180 11.13 24.53 -15.01
N LEU A 181 10.31 24.64 -13.96
CA LEU A 181 10.28 23.65 -12.87
C LEU A 181 9.94 22.25 -13.40
N ARG A 182 10.66 21.26 -12.88
CA ARG A 182 10.45 19.84 -13.18
C ARG A 182 10.09 19.13 -11.89
N PHE A 183 8.92 18.51 -11.89
CA PHE A 183 8.44 17.69 -10.78
C PHE A 183 8.49 16.23 -11.19
N PHE A 184 9.07 15.42 -10.33
CA PHE A 184 9.04 13.97 -10.43
C PHE A 184 8.37 13.43 -9.16
N PHE A 185 7.26 12.72 -9.36
CA PHE A 185 6.53 12.05 -8.29
C PHE A 185 6.78 10.55 -8.38
N ALA A 186 7.37 9.99 -7.32
CA ALA A 186 7.47 8.54 -7.13
C ALA A 186 6.19 8.07 -6.42
N GLY A 187 5.27 7.49 -7.19
CA GLY A 187 3.89 7.21 -6.78
C GLY A 187 2.95 8.38 -7.06
N GLY A 188 1.78 8.06 -7.62
CA GLY A 188 0.70 9.00 -7.85
C GLY A 188 -0.26 9.08 -6.66
N GLY A 189 -0.48 7.97 -5.94
CA GLY A 189 -1.48 7.92 -4.86
C GLY A 189 -2.84 8.42 -5.37
N ALA A 190 -3.46 9.37 -4.68
CA ALA A 190 -4.69 10.04 -5.15
C ALA A 190 -4.45 11.14 -6.20
N TYR A 191 -3.22 11.31 -6.70
CA TYR A 191 -2.76 12.42 -7.54
C TYR A 191 -2.96 13.81 -6.90
N THR A 192 -3.13 13.88 -5.58
CA THR A 192 -3.40 15.12 -4.84
C THR A 192 -2.29 16.15 -5.02
N GLN A 193 -1.02 15.78 -4.81
CA GLN A 193 0.11 16.70 -5.03
C GLN A 193 0.33 17.04 -6.51
N PRO A 194 0.34 16.08 -7.46
CA PRO A 194 0.40 16.42 -8.89
C PRO A 194 -0.67 17.42 -9.34
N ARG A 195 -1.92 17.28 -8.88
CA ARG A 195 -3.02 18.23 -9.16
C ARG A 195 -2.72 19.63 -8.59
N ALA A 196 -2.27 19.71 -7.33
CA ALA A 196 -1.92 20.97 -6.70
C ALA A 196 -0.75 21.68 -7.40
N VAL A 197 0.26 20.92 -7.84
CA VAL A 197 1.40 21.45 -8.60
C VAL A 197 0.98 21.92 -9.98
N LYS A 198 0.16 21.16 -10.71
CA LYS A 198 -0.38 21.58 -12.01
C LYS A 198 -1.14 22.91 -11.90
N ALA A 199 -1.91 23.09 -10.83
CA ALA A 199 -2.65 24.32 -10.59
C ALA A 199 -1.77 25.49 -10.13
N GLY A 200 -0.77 25.23 -9.27
CA GLY A 200 0.10 26.26 -8.71
C GLY A 200 1.22 26.75 -9.64
N TYR A 201 1.69 25.88 -10.54
CA TYR A 201 2.86 26.14 -11.39
C TYR A 201 2.53 25.88 -12.87
N PRO A 202 1.70 26.74 -13.51
CA PRO A 202 1.32 26.57 -14.90
C PRO A 202 2.56 26.68 -15.81
N GLY A 203 2.92 25.56 -16.45
CA GLY A 203 4.14 25.43 -17.27
C GLY A 203 5.22 24.54 -16.66
N ALA A 204 5.01 24.02 -15.45
CA ALA A 204 5.87 22.98 -14.89
C ALA A 204 5.76 21.68 -15.69
N ARG A 205 6.88 20.97 -15.83
CA ARG A 205 6.89 19.61 -16.38
C ARG A 205 6.66 18.62 -15.25
N ILE A 206 5.56 17.88 -15.31
CA ILE A 206 5.15 16.93 -14.27
C ILE A 206 5.33 15.52 -14.81
N THR A 207 6.16 14.72 -14.15
CA THR A 207 6.29 13.29 -14.40
C THR A 207 5.84 12.52 -13.16
N VAL A 208 4.95 11.55 -13.34
CA VAL A 208 4.48 10.67 -12.27
C VAL A 208 4.85 9.24 -12.64
N ALA A 209 5.65 8.58 -11.80
CA ALA A 209 5.90 7.16 -11.90
C ALA A 209 4.91 6.43 -10.97
N GLU A 210 3.86 5.85 -11.53
CA GLU A 210 2.83 5.12 -10.77
C GLU A 210 2.99 3.63 -11.02
N LEU A 211 3.07 2.82 -9.98
CA LEU A 211 3.28 1.38 -10.15
C LEU A 211 2.03 0.68 -10.65
N ASP A 212 0.86 1.10 -10.18
CA ASP A 212 -0.43 0.47 -10.46
C ASP A 212 -1.28 1.32 -11.39
N GLU A 213 -1.45 0.86 -12.63
CA GLU A 213 -2.31 1.51 -13.64
C GLU A 213 -3.75 1.70 -13.15
N GLN A 214 -4.27 0.77 -12.32
CA GLN A 214 -5.63 0.88 -11.81
C GLN A 214 -5.82 2.05 -10.85
N VAL A 215 -4.76 2.51 -10.18
CA VAL A 215 -4.79 3.72 -9.36
C VAL A 215 -4.94 4.95 -10.25
N THR A 216 -4.20 5.04 -11.36
CA THR A 216 -4.35 6.13 -12.33
C THR A 216 -5.74 6.17 -12.93
N GLU A 217 -6.27 5.03 -13.38
CA GLU A 217 -7.61 4.95 -13.97
C GLU A 217 -8.70 5.36 -12.97
N THR A 218 -8.58 4.90 -11.73
CA THR A 218 -9.49 5.32 -10.65
C THR A 218 -9.39 6.81 -10.39
N ALA A 219 -8.19 7.38 -10.42
CA ALA A 219 -8.01 8.81 -10.22
C ALA A 219 -8.62 9.66 -11.34
N ARG A 220 -8.46 9.24 -12.60
CA ARG A 220 -9.10 9.86 -13.78
C ARG A 220 -10.62 9.86 -13.67
N ARG A 221 -11.20 8.71 -13.29
CA ARG A 221 -12.65 8.53 -13.21
C ARG A 221 -13.27 9.24 -12.01
N ASP A 222 -12.68 9.06 -10.82
CA ASP A 222 -13.36 9.34 -9.56
C ASP A 222 -12.71 10.42 -8.71
N LEU A 223 -11.43 10.76 -8.92
CA LEU A 223 -10.68 11.69 -8.07
C LEU A 223 -10.36 13.03 -8.74
N TYR A 224 -11.13 13.40 -9.77
CA TYR A 224 -11.04 14.68 -10.45
C TYR A 224 -9.63 14.96 -11.03
N LEU A 225 -8.95 13.91 -11.51
CA LEU A 225 -7.67 14.03 -12.18
C LEU A 225 -7.86 14.44 -13.63
N ASP A 226 -7.32 15.59 -13.98
CA ASP A 226 -7.02 15.97 -15.37
C ASP A 226 -5.50 15.90 -15.56
N ASP A 227 -5.06 14.90 -16.33
CA ASP A 227 -3.67 14.56 -16.54
C ASP A 227 -3.09 15.11 -17.86
N GLY A 228 -3.82 15.93 -18.62
CA GLY A 228 -3.38 16.41 -19.95
C GLY A 228 -2.06 17.21 -19.96
N ALA A 229 -1.57 17.64 -18.80
CA ALA A 229 -0.28 18.34 -18.63
C ALA A 229 0.78 17.49 -17.91
N MET A 230 0.50 16.20 -17.69
CA MET A 230 1.34 15.27 -16.94
C MET A 230 1.85 14.15 -17.85
N THR A 231 3.08 13.71 -17.60
CA THR A 231 3.63 12.47 -18.18
C THR A 231 3.51 11.38 -17.12
N ILE A 232 2.52 10.50 -17.26
CA ILE A 232 2.31 9.37 -16.35
C ILE A 232 3.01 8.15 -16.96
N LEU A 233 3.90 7.54 -16.20
CA LEU A 233 4.66 6.36 -16.59
C LEU A 233 4.34 5.23 -15.61
N HIS A 234 3.76 4.15 -16.11
CA HIS A 234 3.40 3.01 -15.27
C HIS A 234 4.60 2.08 -15.06
N GLY A 235 5.07 1.96 -13.82
CA GLY A 235 6.18 1.09 -13.45
C GLY A 235 6.98 1.55 -12.24
N ASP A 236 8.10 0.86 -11.99
CA ASP A 236 8.97 1.13 -10.85
C ASP A 236 9.64 2.52 -10.96
N ALA A 237 9.34 3.40 -10.00
CA ALA A 237 9.90 4.74 -9.91
C ALA A 237 11.44 4.76 -9.84
N ARG A 238 12.06 3.73 -9.24
CA ARG A 238 13.53 3.58 -9.20
C ARG A 238 14.13 3.43 -10.59
N VAL A 239 13.47 2.68 -11.47
CA VAL A 239 13.91 2.44 -12.85
C VAL A 239 13.57 3.65 -13.74
N ILE A 240 12.43 4.28 -13.50
CA ILE A 240 11.95 5.42 -14.29
C ILE A 240 12.73 6.70 -13.99
N LEU A 241 13.27 6.87 -12.77
CA LEU A 241 14.03 8.05 -12.40
C LEU A 241 15.36 8.13 -13.19
N ARG A 242 15.35 8.84 -14.32
CA ARG A 242 16.50 9.01 -15.22
C ARG A 242 17.39 10.19 -14.82
N GLY A 243 17.98 10.08 -13.63
CA GLY A 243 18.93 11.07 -13.11
C GLY A 243 18.28 12.34 -12.56
N GLN A 244 19.06 13.06 -11.77
CA GLN A 244 18.61 14.22 -11.01
C GLN A 244 19.31 15.48 -11.49
N ALA A 245 18.58 16.58 -11.60
CA ALA A 245 19.22 17.87 -11.84
C ALA A 245 19.94 18.33 -10.55
N PRO A 246 21.16 18.87 -10.64
CA PRO A 246 21.80 19.45 -9.48
C PRO A 246 20.95 20.60 -8.93
N GLY A 247 20.97 20.77 -7.60
CA GLY A 247 20.21 21.83 -6.94
C GLY A 247 18.70 21.55 -6.79
N GLY A 248 18.22 20.33 -7.01
CA GLY A 248 16.82 19.95 -6.75
C GLY A 248 16.43 19.96 -5.27
N LEU A 249 15.12 19.85 -4.99
CA LEU A 249 14.55 19.60 -3.66
C LEU A 249 13.95 18.21 -3.65
N TYR A 250 14.33 17.42 -2.65
CA TYR A 250 13.70 16.14 -2.38
C TYR A 250 12.78 16.31 -1.20
N THR A 251 11.55 15.83 -1.32
CA THR A 251 10.59 15.73 -0.23
C THR A 251 10.02 14.32 -0.18
N LEU A 252 9.91 13.78 1.02
CA LEU A 252 9.35 12.45 1.26
C LEU A 252 8.54 12.48 2.55
N ASN A 253 7.36 11.88 2.54
CA ASN A 253 6.62 11.59 3.76
C ASN A 253 6.94 10.17 4.25
N LEU A 254 7.12 10.02 5.56
CA LEU A 254 7.30 8.72 6.21
C LEU A 254 6.39 8.63 7.42
N VAL A 255 5.88 7.43 7.67
CA VAL A 255 5.13 7.11 8.88
C VAL A 255 6.06 6.38 9.83
N ASP A 256 6.14 6.86 11.06
CA ASP A 256 6.98 6.27 12.10
C ASP A 256 6.42 6.63 13.50
N LEU A 257 7.00 6.07 14.55
CA LEU A 257 6.56 6.25 15.92
C LEU A 257 7.28 7.44 16.58
N PHE A 258 6.52 8.38 17.14
CA PHE A 258 7.07 9.40 18.05
C PHE A 258 7.13 8.83 19.49
N PRO A 259 8.16 9.13 20.32
CA PRO A 259 9.27 10.07 20.10
C PRO A 259 10.55 9.50 19.47
N ASP A 260 10.60 8.20 19.18
CA ASP A 260 11.80 7.54 18.62
C ASP A 260 11.58 6.97 17.21
N PRO A 261 11.50 7.82 16.17
CA PRO A 261 11.23 7.39 14.80
C PRO A 261 12.52 6.86 14.14
N ARG A 262 12.83 5.59 14.37
CA ARG A 262 14.10 4.96 13.96
C ARG A 262 14.28 4.90 12.44
N LEU A 263 13.21 4.71 11.68
CA LEU A 263 13.26 4.71 10.22
C LEU A 263 13.57 6.12 9.71
N VAL A 264 12.87 7.13 10.22
CA VAL A 264 13.11 8.55 9.86
C VAL A 264 14.55 8.96 10.19
N LYS A 265 15.06 8.56 11.36
CA LYS A 265 16.42 8.86 11.80
C LYS A 265 17.49 8.15 10.96
N SER A 266 17.27 6.89 10.58
CA SER A 266 18.15 6.15 9.67
C SER A 266 18.16 6.78 8.27
N LEU A 267 17.00 7.22 7.78
CA LEU A 267 16.89 7.94 6.52
C LEU A 267 17.61 9.30 6.58
N LEU A 268 17.41 10.09 7.64
CA LEU A 268 18.12 11.35 7.87
C LEU A 268 19.63 11.16 7.82
N LYS A 269 20.15 10.14 8.53
CA LYS A 269 21.58 9.78 8.53
C LYS A 269 22.07 9.44 7.13
N THR A 270 21.27 8.72 6.35
CA THR A 270 21.60 8.29 4.99
C THR A 270 21.62 9.47 4.02
N LEU A 271 20.58 10.30 4.02
CA LEU A 271 20.48 11.46 3.12
C LEU A 271 21.58 12.49 3.39
N ARG A 272 22.07 12.62 4.63
CA ARG A 272 23.23 13.46 4.98
C ARG A 272 24.55 13.03 4.34
N GLN A 273 24.64 11.80 3.80
CA GLN A 273 25.80 11.37 3.01
C GLN A 273 25.79 11.96 1.59
N VAL A 274 24.63 12.42 1.12
CA VAL A 274 24.41 12.84 -0.28
C VAL A 274 24.10 14.34 -0.37
N PHE A 275 23.32 14.88 0.57
CA PHE A 275 22.87 16.26 0.57
C PHE A 275 23.48 17.06 1.72
N ARG A 276 23.81 18.34 1.43
CA ARG A 276 24.32 19.27 2.45
C ARG A 276 23.28 19.61 3.53
N HIS A 277 22.02 19.79 3.14
CA HIS A 277 20.95 20.16 4.04
C HIS A 277 19.85 19.09 4.02
N VAL A 278 19.58 18.48 5.17
CA VAL A 278 18.50 17.51 5.36
C VAL A 278 17.74 17.88 6.62
N HIS A 279 16.42 18.02 6.49
CA HIS A 279 15.54 18.47 7.55
C HIS A 279 14.36 17.54 7.73
N VAL A 280 13.93 17.37 8.99
CA VAL A 280 12.73 16.61 9.36
C VAL A 280 11.70 17.58 9.91
N TRP A 281 10.44 17.39 9.50
CA TRP A 281 9.35 18.29 9.80
C TRP A 281 8.15 17.54 10.35
N VAL A 282 7.43 18.21 11.24
CA VAL A 282 6.14 17.77 11.76
C VAL A 282 5.16 18.94 11.79
N HIS A 283 3.88 18.62 11.66
CA HIS A 283 2.81 19.62 11.79
C HIS A 283 2.59 20.00 13.27
N GLU A 284 2.51 18.99 14.12
CA GLU A 284 2.27 19.13 15.56
C GLU A 284 3.04 18.03 16.30
N LEU A 285 3.58 18.37 17.47
CA LEU A 285 4.24 17.40 18.34
C LEU A 285 3.20 16.79 19.28
N PRO A 286 3.00 15.46 19.26
CA PRO A 286 2.04 14.84 20.15
C PRO A 286 2.55 14.85 21.59
N ARG A 287 1.61 14.84 22.54
CA ARG A 287 1.94 14.77 23.97
C ARG A 287 2.29 13.35 24.41
N GLU A 288 1.74 12.37 23.72
CA GLU A 288 1.90 10.95 23.99
C GLU A 288 2.55 10.25 22.79
N PRO A 289 3.21 9.10 22.99
CA PRO A 289 3.73 8.31 21.89
C PRO A 289 2.61 7.90 20.94
N LEU A 290 2.85 8.11 19.64
CA LEU A 290 1.84 8.00 18.61
C LEU A 290 2.51 7.75 17.25
N ARG A 291 1.90 6.88 16.46
CA ARG A 291 2.15 6.79 15.02
C ARG A 291 1.78 8.10 14.31
N MET A 292 2.76 8.74 13.67
CA MET A 292 2.52 10.00 12.94
C MET A 292 3.29 10.06 11.62
N THR A 293 2.93 11.04 10.79
CA THR A 293 3.62 11.30 9.51
C THR A 293 4.65 12.40 9.67
N PHE A 294 5.89 12.09 9.34
CA PHE A 294 7.00 13.02 9.21
C PHE A 294 7.18 13.40 7.74
N VAL A 295 7.64 14.62 7.48
CA VAL A 295 8.16 14.98 6.16
C VAL A 295 9.67 15.16 6.29
N VAL A 296 10.42 14.58 5.38
CA VAL A 296 11.86 14.78 5.23
C VAL A 296 12.10 15.59 3.98
N SER A 297 12.87 16.67 4.10
CA SER A 297 13.34 17.44 2.96
C SER A 297 14.86 17.37 2.84
N ALA A 298 15.39 17.31 1.63
CA ALA A 298 16.82 17.28 1.38
C ALA A 298 17.20 18.13 0.16
N SER A 299 18.26 18.92 0.28
CA SER A 299 18.81 19.71 -0.82
C SER A 299 20.25 20.16 -0.59
N ASP A 300 20.88 20.62 -1.67
CA ASP A 300 22.18 21.31 -1.64
C ASP A 300 22.08 22.84 -1.74
N GLY A 301 20.85 23.38 -1.81
CA GLY A 301 20.61 24.82 -1.80
C GLY A 301 20.45 25.36 -0.38
N ASP A 302 20.03 26.61 -0.26
CA ASP A 302 19.82 27.25 1.04
C ASP A 302 18.80 26.48 1.89
N GLY A 303 19.10 26.39 3.18
CA GLY A 303 18.24 25.72 4.15
C GLY A 303 16.94 26.52 4.38
N PRO A 304 15.77 25.88 4.39
CA PRO A 304 14.51 26.53 4.75
C PRO A 304 14.51 27.02 6.22
N PRO A 305 13.65 27.99 6.57
CA PRO A 305 13.52 28.50 7.94
C PRO A 305 13.09 27.41 8.94
N GLU A 306 13.25 27.65 10.24
CA GLU A 306 12.88 26.65 11.26
C GLU A 306 11.37 26.36 11.32
N LEU A 307 10.57 27.33 10.88
CA LEU A 307 9.12 27.28 10.89
C LEU A 307 8.61 27.60 9.49
N ILE A 308 7.80 26.70 8.94
CA ILE A 308 7.02 26.95 7.73
C ILE A 308 5.58 27.25 8.14
N ARG A 309 4.98 28.27 7.56
CA ARG A 309 3.56 28.61 7.76
C ARG A 309 2.86 28.57 6.41
N SER A 310 1.64 28.06 6.41
CA SER A 310 0.81 28.01 5.21
C SER A 310 0.65 29.41 4.62
N GLY A 311 1.08 29.61 3.38
CA GLY A 311 0.80 30.82 2.63
C GLY A 311 -0.46 30.71 1.77
N ARG A 312 -0.99 29.49 1.57
CA ARG A 312 -2.27 29.24 0.88
C ARG A 312 -3.09 28.16 1.57
N GLY A 313 -4.37 28.07 1.22
CA GLY A 313 -5.28 27.06 1.73
C GLY A 313 -5.49 27.12 3.25
N LEU A 314 -5.51 25.95 3.89
CA LEU A 314 -5.82 25.81 5.31
C LEU A 314 -4.71 26.36 6.21
N ARG A 315 -5.07 27.30 7.10
CA ARG A 315 -4.13 27.96 8.02
C ARG A 315 -3.50 26.96 8.98
N ARG A 316 -2.20 26.71 8.83
CA ARG A 316 -1.42 25.82 9.69
C ARG A 316 0.08 26.12 9.63
N GLY A 317 0.86 25.48 10.48
CA GLY A 317 2.32 25.61 10.51
C GLY A 317 3.01 24.27 10.74
N TRP A 318 4.31 24.24 10.44
CA TRP A 318 5.16 23.06 10.59
C TRP A 318 6.51 23.46 11.16
N MET A 319 6.99 22.65 12.08
CA MET A 319 8.22 22.89 12.81
C MET A 319 9.28 21.91 12.33
N ARG A 320 10.49 22.43 12.15
CA ARG A 320 11.68 21.61 11.95
C ARG A 320 12.06 20.94 13.26
N VAL A 321 12.17 19.62 13.24
CA VAL A 321 12.50 18.77 14.41
C VAL A 321 13.80 17.98 14.21
N THR A 322 14.60 18.36 13.23
CA THR A 322 15.86 17.68 12.88
C THR A 322 16.82 17.58 14.06
N GLU A 323 17.02 18.68 14.78
CA GLU A 323 17.94 18.78 15.91
C GLU A 323 17.38 18.05 17.15
N PRO A 324 16.12 18.27 17.57
CA PRO A 324 15.50 17.48 18.64
C PRO A 324 15.58 15.97 18.42
N LEU A 325 15.26 15.47 17.22
CA LEU A 325 15.30 14.04 16.90
C LEU A 325 16.71 13.43 16.96
N GLY A 326 17.74 14.26 16.76
CA GLY A 326 19.15 13.84 16.85
C GLY A 326 19.58 13.52 18.28
N ILE A 327 18.94 14.11 19.28
CA ILE A 327 19.32 14.00 20.70
C ILE A 327 18.31 13.22 21.56
N THR A 328 17.12 12.91 21.04
CA THR A 328 16.10 12.09 21.71
C THR A 328 16.06 10.66 21.17
N GLY A 329 15.70 9.69 21.99
CA GLY A 329 15.54 8.28 21.58
C GLY A 329 16.85 7.59 21.21
N THR A 330 16.81 6.68 20.23
CA THR A 330 17.94 5.85 19.80
C THR A 330 19.03 6.70 19.12
N PRO A 331 20.30 6.71 19.57
CA PRO A 331 21.35 7.53 18.96
C PRO A 331 21.56 7.27 17.46
N LEU A 332 21.83 8.32 16.68
CA LEU A 332 22.09 8.19 15.23
C LEU A 332 23.29 7.27 14.92
N GLY A 333 24.25 7.16 15.83
CA GLY A 333 25.40 6.27 15.70
C GLY A 333 25.03 4.79 15.63
N GLU A 334 23.99 4.38 16.36
CA GLU A 334 23.53 2.99 16.47
C GLU A 334 22.61 2.57 15.31
N LEU A 335 22.04 3.53 14.59
CA LEU A 335 21.15 3.28 13.48
C LEU A 335 21.92 2.95 12.18
N PRO A 336 21.44 2.02 11.35
CA PRO A 336 22.12 1.65 10.11
C PRO A 336 22.06 2.79 9.07
N LEU A 337 23.05 2.80 8.17
CA LEU A 337 22.91 3.51 6.91
C LEU A 337 22.07 2.65 5.96
N LEU A 338 21.10 3.28 5.28
CA LEU A 338 20.26 2.59 4.30
C LEU A 338 21.03 2.53 2.97
N ARG A 339 21.16 1.32 2.41
CA ARG A 339 21.85 1.05 1.14
C ARG A 339 21.01 0.12 0.28
N ASP A 340 21.24 0.10 -1.02
CA ASP A 340 20.50 -0.76 -1.97
C ASP A 340 20.50 -2.24 -1.58
N ASP A 341 21.57 -2.74 -0.96
CA ASP A 341 21.74 -4.11 -0.49
C ASP A 341 21.28 -4.33 0.97
N TYR A 342 21.03 -3.25 1.72
CA TYR A 342 20.69 -3.33 3.14
C TYR A 342 19.80 -2.17 3.61
N VAL A 343 18.50 -2.44 3.71
CA VAL A 343 17.49 -1.56 4.33
C VAL A 343 16.62 -2.40 5.26
N PRO A 344 16.93 -2.48 6.58
CA PRO A 344 16.20 -3.33 7.51
C PRO A 344 14.89 -2.67 7.98
N VAL A 345 13.98 -2.37 7.05
CA VAL A 345 12.76 -1.60 7.30
C VAL A 345 11.94 -2.22 8.43
N GLU A 346 11.73 -3.53 8.40
CA GLU A 346 10.92 -4.28 9.37
C GLU A 346 11.47 -4.14 10.79
N ARG A 347 12.80 -4.13 10.94
CA ARG A 347 13.45 -3.93 12.24
C ARG A 347 13.35 -2.48 12.72
N LEU A 348 13.39 -1.53 11.79
CA LEU A 348 13.29 -0.11 12.10
C LEU A 348 11.87 0.29 12.50
N VAL A 349 10.86 -0.34 11.88
CA VAL A 349 9.43 -0.09 12.16
C VAL A 349 8.81 -1.14 13.09
N SER A 350 9.60 -2.03 13.70
CA SER A 350 9.04 -3.13 14.50
C SER A 350 8.19 -2.63 15.67
N SER A 351 8.58 -1.51 16.29
CA SER A 351 7.78 -0.88 17.35
C SER A 351 6.42 -0.40 16.83
N LEU A 352 6.38 0.14 15.62
CA LEU A 352 5.14 0.54 14.96
C LEU A 352 4.16 -0.63 14.77
N LEU A 353 4.67 -1.84 14.54
CA LEU A 353 3.86 -3.01 14.24
C LEU A 353 3.47 -3.82 15.49
N LEU A 354 4.25 -3.71 16.58
CA LEU A 354 4.16 -4.61 17.72
C LEU A 354 3.68 -3.93 19.01
N THR A 355 3.62 -2.60 19.07
CA THR A 355 3.18 -1.88 20.28
C THR A 355 1.80 -1.28 20.10
N ALA A 356 1.11 -1.05 21.23
CA ALA A 356 -0.23 -0.47 21.23
C ALA A 356 -0.25 0.97 20.70
N GLU A 357 0.87 1.69 20.78
CA GLU A 357 1.01 3.05 20.27
C GLU A 357 1.22 3.12 18.75
N GLY A 358 1.55 1.98 18.13
CA GLY A 358 1.75 1.85 16.69
C GLY A 358 0.57 1.25 15.91
N MET A 359 -0.26 0.43 16.56
CA MET A 359 -1.42 -0.27 15.99
C MET A 359 -2.67 0.58 15.84
#